data_AF-A0A0F9L5N1-F1
#
_entry.id   AF-A0A0F9L5N1-F1
#
_cell.length_a   1.000
_cell.length_b   1.000
_cell.length_c   1.000
_cell.angle_alpha   90.00
_cell.angle_beta   90.00
_cell.angle_gamma   90.00
#
_symmetry.space_group_name_H-M   'P 1'
#
loop_
_entity.id
_entity.type
_entity.pdbx_description
1 polymer ?
#
loop_
_entity_poly.entity_id
_entity_poly.type
_entity_poly.pdbx_seq_one_letter_code
_entity_poly.pdbx_strand_id
1 'polypeptide(L)' 'MSLFSKQELYCQICGILFETDFMSYDGIVCGKECGQERHWRRTLSILGKDYYPDSRKKDYYPEPMK' A
#
# COMPACT_ATOMS: atom_id res chain seq x y z
N MET A 1 -14.24 17.67 21.35
CA MET A 1 -14.49 16.35 20.73
C MET A 1 -13.85 16.38 19.36
N SER A 2 -12.82 15.57 19.13
CA SER A 2 -12.07 15.59 17.87
C SER A 2 -12.86 14.84 16.80
N LEU A 3 -13.31 15.54 15.76
CA LEU A 3 -14.12 15.06 14.63
C LEU A 3 -13.26 14.31 13.59
N PHE A 4 -12.42 13.37 14.00
CA PHE A 4 -11.73 12.51 13.04
C PHE A 4 -12.60 11.27 12.81
N SER A 5 -13.36 11.30 11.71
CA SER A 5 -14.05 10.13 11.16
C SER A 5 -12.98 9.12 10.75
N LYS A 6 -12.83 8.04 11.52
CA LYS A 6 -12.08 6.86 11.08
C LYS A 6 -12.60 6.41 9.72
N GLN A 7 -11.72 6.28 8.74
CA GLN A 7 -12.07 5.75 7.42
C GLN A 7 -11.44 4.37 7.27
N GLU A 8 -12.25 3.40 6.86
CA GLU A 8 -11.80 2.09 6.44
C GLU A 8 -11.39 2.15 4.97
N LEU A 9 -10.14 1.81 4.69
CA LEU A 9 -9.58 1.83 3.34
C LEU A 9 -8.85 0.51 3.04
N TYR A 10 -8.77 0.15 1.77
CA TYR A 10 -7.99 -0.99 1.31
C TYR A 10 -6.56 -0.58 0.97
N CYS A 11 -5.57 -1.31 1.51
CA CYS A 11 -4.17 -1.10 1.17
C CYS A 11 -3.92 -1.39 -0.32
N GLN A 12 -3.38 -0.43 -1.06
CA GLN A 12 -3.07 -0.59 -2.49
C GLN A 12 -1.92 -1.58 -2.78
N ILE A 13 -1.23 -2.02 -1.73
CA ILE A 13 -0.14 -2.98 -1.82
C ILE A 13 -0.66 -4.38 -1.47
N CYS A 14 -1.05 -4.62 -0.22
CA CYS A 14 -1.47 -5.95 0.24
C CYS A 14 -2.98 -6.21 0.21
N GLY A 15 -3.83 -5.25 -0.21
CA GLY A 15 -5.29 -5.44 -0.28
C GLY A 15 -6.01 -5.59 1.05
N ILE A 16 -5.31 -5.52 2.18
CA ILE A 16 -5.90 -5.63 3.53
C ILE A 16 -6.64 -4.34 3.89
N LEU A 17 -7.82 -4.48 4.50
CA LEU A 17 -8.59 -3.38 5.07
C LEU A 17 -7.88 -2.83 6.30
N PHE A 18 -7.71 -1.52 6.40
CA PHE A 18 -7.15 -0.86 7.58
C PHE A 18 -7.89 0.45 7.87
N GLU A 19 -7.95 0.80 9.16
CA GLU A 19 -8.46 2.08 9.61
C GLU A 19 -7.35 3.13 9.59
N THR A 20 -7.65 4.33 9.10
CA THR A 20 -6.78 5.49 9.23
C THR A 20 -7.58 6.72 9.61
N ASP A 21 -6.97 7.56 10.46
CA ASP A 21 -7.48 8.89 10.81
C ASP A 21 -6.99 9.96 9.82
N PHE A 22 -6.04 9.59 8.94
CA PHE A 22 -5.39 10.49 8.00
C PHE A 22 -5.63 10.06 6.55
N MET A 23 -6.14 10.97 5.72
CA MET A 23 -6.08 10.83 4.26
C MET A 23 -4.63 11.04 3.82
N SER A 24 -3.91 9.94 3.63
CA SER A 24 -2.56 9.95 3.06
C SER A 24 -2.61 10.45 1.62
N TYR A 25 -2.14 11.69 1.39
CA TYR A 25 -1.95 12.26 0.04
C TYR A 25 -1.03 11.40 -0.82
N ASP A 26 -0.03 10.82 -0.17
CA ASP A 26 0.95 9.98 -0.85
C ASP A 26 0.46 8.55 -1.01
N GLY A 27 -0.83 8.26 -0.75
CA GLY A 27 -1.67 7.08 -1.07
C GLY A 27 -1.87 6.04 0.02
N ILE A 28 -2.81 5.11 -0.23
CA ILE A 28 -3.51 4.32 0.77
C ILE A 28 -2.74 3.02 1.08
N VAL A 29 -1.94 3.02 2.15
CA VAL A 29 -1.16 1.85 2.59
C VAL A 29 -1.30 1.61 4.09
N CYS A 30 -1.40 0.35 4.51
CA CYS A 30 -1.71 -0.01 5.90
C CYS A 30 -0.53 0.06 6.88
N GLY A 31 0.70 0.26 6.41
CA GLY A 31 1.88 0.22 7.28
C GLY A 31 3.19 0.55 6.58
N LYS A 32 4.27 0.61 7.37
CA LYS A 32 5.61 1.00 6.91
C LYS A 32 6.14 0.11 5.79
N GLU A 33 5.93 -1.20 5.88
CA GLU A 33 6.38 -2.13 4.84
C GLU A 33 5.69 -1.87 3.50
N CYS A 34 4.36 -1.72 3.50
CA CYS A 34 3.59 -1.39 2.31
C CYS A 34 3.96 0.00 1.77
N GLY A 35 4.23 0.97 2.64
CA GLY A 35 4.73 2.29 2.25
C GLY A 35 6.10 2.21 1.57
N GLN A 36 7.02 1.43 2.11
CA GLN A 36 8.35 1.24 1.54
C GLN A 36 8.28 0.50 0.19
N GLU A 37 7.41 -0.50 0.07
CA GLU A 37 7.16 -1.20 -1.19
C GLU A 37 6.60 -0.27 -2.25
N ARG A 38 5.61 0.55 -1.89
CA ARG A 38 5.05 1.57 -2.78
C ARG A 38 6.10 2.58 -3.23
N HIS A 39 6.98 3.01 -2.32
CA HIS A 39 8.09 3.88 -2.65
C HIS A 39 9.03 3.24 -3.68
N TRP A 40 9.41 1.98 -3.48
CA TRP A 40 10.23 1.25 -4.45
C TRP A 40 9.56 1.08 -5.82
N ARG A 41 8.27 0.73 -5.85
CA ARG A 41 7.48 0.67 -7.11
C ARG A 41 7.55 1.99 -7.88
N ARG A 42 7.35 3.12 -7.18
CA ARG A 42 7.39 4.46 -7.77
C ARG A 42 8.80 4.83 -8.25
N THR A 43 9.82 4.59 -7.43
CA THR A 43 11.22 4.86 -7.77
C THR A 43 11.66 4.06 -9.00
N LEU A 44 11.34 2.77 -9.06
CA LEU A 44 11.70 1.94 -10.21
C LEU A 44 10.96 2.34 -11.49
N SER A 45 9.68 2.71 -11.38
CA SER A 45 8.92 3.28 -12.50
C SER A 45 9.55 4.59 -13.03
N ILE A 46 10.00 5.50 -12.16
CA ILE A 46 10.70 6.73 -12.56
C ILE A 46 12.03 6.40 -13.25
N LEU A 47 12.73 5.38 -12.77
CA LEU A 47 13.99 4.92 -13.37
C LEU A 47 13.80 4.09 -14.64
N GLY A 48 12.56 3.83 -15.07
CA GLY A 48 12.25 2.97 -16.22
C GLY A 48 12.67 1.51 -16.03
N LYS A 49 12.72 1.03 -14.78
CA LYS A 49 13.10 -0.33 -14.42
C LYS A 49 11.87 -1.14 -13.99
N ASP A 50 11.90 -2.43 -14.32
CA ASP A 50 10.89 -3.36 -13.87
C ASP A 50 10.91 -3.54 -12.35
N TYR A 51 9.72 -3.61 -11.76
CA TYR A 51 9.54 -3.91 -10.36
C TYR A 51 9.23 -5.39 -10.17
N TYR A 52 10.08 -6.09 -9.41
CA TYR A 52 9.85 -7.47 -9.02
C TYR A 52 9.52 -7.52 -7.52
N PRO A 53 8.26 -7.81 -7.13
CA PRO A 53 7.94 -8.04 -5.73
C PRO A 53 8.75 -9.22 -5.18
N ASP A 54 9.18 -9.13 -3.91
CA ASP A 54 9.95 -10.21 -3.28
C ASP A 54 9.12 -11.50 -3.30
N SER A 55 9.64 -12.52 -3.98
CA SER A 55 8.95 -13.81 -4.17
C SER A 55 8.69 -14.56 -2.86
N ARG A 56 9.37 -14.19 -1.77
CA ARG A 56 9.14 -14.72 -0.42
C ARG A 56 7.93 -14.09 0.28
N LYS A 57 7.39 -12.99 -0.25
CA LYS A 57 6.18 -12.32 0.28
C LYS A 57 4.90 -12.72 -0.45
N LYS A 58 4.90 -13.79 -1.26
CA LYS A 58 3.74 -14.25 -2.04
C LYS A 58 2.46 -14.44 -1.20
N ASP A 59 2.59 -14.79 0.07
CA ASP A 59 1.45 -15.02 0.97
C ASP A 59 0.79 -13.73 1.51
N TYR A 60 1.38 -12.56 1.27
CA TYR A 60 0.85 -11.25 1.71
C TYR A 60 -0.01 -10.53 0.68
N TYR A 61 -0.11 -11.06 -0.54
CA TYR A 61 -0.84 -10.45 -1.64
C TYR A 61 -2.04 -11.33 -1.99
N PRO A 62 -3.29 -10.93 -1.64
CA PRO A 62 -4.44 -11.53 -2.31
C PRO A 62 -4.27 -11.23 -3.80
N GLU A 63 -4.34 -12.26 -4.63
CA GLU A 63 -4.24 -12.10 -6.07
C GLU A 63 -5.23 -11.01 -6.52
N PRO A 64 -4.86 -10.16 -7.49
CA PRO A 64 -5.82 -9.21 -8.05
C PRO A 64 -7.03 -10.00 -8.55
N MET A 65 -8.19 -9.82 -7.89
CA MET A 65 -9.45 -10.36 -8.35
C MET A 65 -9.65 -9.89 -9.80
N LYS A 66 -9.66 -10.84 -10.73
CA LYS A 66 -9.95 -10.63 -12.15
C LYS A 66 -11.35 -10.10 -12.35
#